data_AF-A0A2V3Y8L1-F1
#
_entry.id   AF-A0A2V3Y8L1-F1
#
_cell.length_a   1.000
_cell.length_b   1.000
_cell.length_c   1.000
_cell.angle_alpha   90.00
_cell.angle_beta   90.00
_cell.angle_gamma   90.00
#
_symmetry.space_group_name_H-M   'P 1'
#
loop_
_entity.id
_entity.type
_entity.pdbx_description
1 polymer ?
#
loop_
_entity_poly.entity_id
_entity_poly.type
_entity_poly.pdbx_seq_one_letter_code
_entity_poly.pdbx_strand_id
1 'polypeptide(L)'
;MEQDLNKYIVNEFCKLQTDTEQRSFIENFRFLMMSNDLDFENYYSNKALRRTDFYSIADMLYQLNNFWMLSTFIHQNRHFLFNEVNDITSGSRMPDFSVPCKLGQDTMLSRVFKVMNNHSLNENILSENSPDYQINTHKLRIYSTTLRSNQPVPQIIIQGKWVEKWGFSIGCSVRIECYQSKLVILLDE
;
A
#
# COMPACT_ATOMS: atom_id res chain seq x y z
N MET A 1 -6.49 -14.88 -44.54
CA MET A 1 -6.88 -13.69 -43.74
C MET A 1 -6.16 -13.66 -42.40
N GLU A 2 -6.38 -14.59 -41.47
CA GLU A 2 -5.72 -14.58 -40.14
C GLU A 2 -4.20 -14.83 -40.20
N GLN A 3 -3.75 -15.77 -41.05
CA GLN A 3 -2.32 -16.02 -41.31
C GLN A 3 -1.62 -14.82 -41.99
N ASP A 4 -2.34 -14.05 -42.79
CA ASP A 4 -1.80 -12.86 -43.47
C ASP A 4 -1.65 -11.69 -42.50
N LEU A 5 -2.60 -11.54 -41.57
CA LEU A 5 -2.58 -10.50 -40.54
C LEU A 5 -1.42 -10.71 -39.55
N ASN A 6 -1.26 -11.93 -39.02
CA ASN A 6 -0.13 -12.24 -38.13
C ASN A 6 1.22 -11.97 -38.83
N LYS A 7 1.37 -12.42 -40.08
CA LYS A 7 2.58 -12.15 -40.87
C LYS A 7 2.83 -10.66 -41.09
N TYR A 8 1.78 -9.87 -41.33
CA TYR A 8 1.88 -8.42 -41.45
C TYR A 8 2.34 -7.78 -40.13
N ILE A 9 1.74 -8.13 -39.00
CA ILE A 9 2.07 -7.59 -37.67
C ILE A 9 3.54 -7.89 -37.32
N VAL A 10 3.98 -9.13 -37.55
CA VAL A 10 5.39 -9.52 -37.32
C VAL A 10 6.33 -8.72 -38.20
N ASN A 11 5.99 -8.53 -39.48
CA ASN A 11 6.79 -7.71 -40.39
C ASN A 11 6.89 -6.25 -39.94
N GLU A 12 5.79 -5.63 -39.50
CA GLU A 12 5.83 -4.26 -38.98
C GLU A 12 6.65 -4.16 -37.69
N PHE A 13 6.49 -5.13 -36.78
CA PHE A 13 7.29 -5.19 -35.55
C PHE A 13 8.79 -5.29 -35.83
N CYS A 14 9.20 -6.12 -36.81
CA CYS A 14 10.60 -6.29 -37.19
C CYS A 14 11.25 -5.04 -37.80
N LYS A 15 10.47 -4.04 -38.25
CA LYS A 15 11.01 -2.77 -38.75
C LYS A 15 11.44 -1.82 -37.63
N LEU A 16 10.94 -2.02 -36.41
CA LEU A 16 11.18 -1.14 -35.26
C LEU A 16 12.61 -1.32 -34.74
N GLN A 17 13.30 -0.21 -34.48
CA GLN A 17 14.74 -0.20 -34.21
C GLN A 17 15.06 -0.10 -32.72
N THR A 18 14.11 0.33 -31.91
CA THR A 18 14.32 0.56 -30.47
C THR A 18 13.39 -0.28 -29.61
N ASP A 19 13.87 -0.64 -28.41
CA ASP A 19 13.07 -1.36 -27.42
C ASP A 19 11.80 -0.58 -27.02
N THR A 20 11.87 0.75 -27.01
CA THR A 20 10.73 1.62 -26.70
C THR A 20 9.65 1.54 -27.78
N GLU A 21 10.04 1.59 -29.06
CA GLU A 21 9.11 1.44 -30.18
C GLU A 21 8.47 0.05 -30.18
N GLN A 22 9.28 -0.99 -30.00
CA GLN A 22 8.82 -2.38 -29.92
C GLN A 22 7.83 -2.59 -28.78
N ARG A 23 8.14 -2.06 -27.59
CA ARG A 23 7.25 -2.11 -26.43
C ARG A 23 5.95 -1.37 -26.70
N SER A 24 6.03 -0.14 -27.19
CA SER A 24 4.84 0.66 -27.53
C SER A 24 3.97 -0.07 -28.54
N PHE A 25 4.56 -0.69 -29.56
CA PHE A 25 3.85 -1.47 -30.57
C PHE A 25 3.12 -2.66 -29.95
N ILE A 26 3.79 -3.46 -29.11
CA ILE A 26 3.20 -4.61 -28.44
C ILE A 26 2.02 -4.19 -27.56
N GLU A 27 2.20 -3.15 -26.74
CA GLU A 27 1.16 -2.69 -25.83
C GLU A 27 -0.05 -2.13 -26.61
N ASN A 28 0.18 -1.27 -27.62
CA ASN A 28 -0.91 -0.75 -28.46
C ASN A 28 -1.67 -1.86 -29.17
N PHE A 29 -0.96 -2.86 -29.72
CA PHE A 29 -1.60 -3.97 -30.40
C PHE A 29 -2.43 -4.84 -29.45
N ARG A 30 -1.93 -5.12 -28.25
CA ARG A 30 -2.71 -5.83 -27.22
C ARG A 30 -3.96 -5.05 -26.84
N PHE A 31 -3.84 -3.74 -26.63
CA PHE A 31 -4.98 -2.92 -26.28
C PHE A 31 -6.02 -2.89 -27.41
N LEU A 32 -5.59 -2.69 -28.65
CA LEU A 32 -6.45 -2.77 -29.85
C LEU A 32 -7.23 -4.08 -29.92
N MET A 33 -6.58 -5.22 -29.64
CA MET A 33 -7.21 -6.53 -29.78
C MET A 33 -8.09 -6.95 -28.60
N MET A 34 -7.84 -6.40 -27.40
CA MET A 34 -8.42 -6.91 -26.15
C MET A 34 -9.32 -5.92 -25.42
N SER A 35 -9.26 -4.63 -25.77
CA SER A 35 -10.17 -3.62 -25.20
C SER A 35 -11.59 -3.82 -25.76
N ASN A 36 -12.59 -3.42 -24.97
CA ASN A 36 -13.94 -3.29 -25.48
C ASN A 36 -14.06 -1.98 -26.31
N ASP A 37 -15.07 -1.92 -27.17
CA ASP A 37 -15.26 -0.78 -28.08
C ASP A 37 -15.35 0.56 -27.35
N LEU A 38 -15.97 0.60 -26.17
CA LEU A 38 -16.13 1.82 -25.39
C LEU A 38 -14.79 2.33 -24.85
N ASP A 39 -13.98 1.44 -24.26
CA ASP A 39 -12.67 1.78 -23.72
C ASP A 39 -11.69 2.13 -24.83
N PHE A 40 -11.75 1.44 -25.97
CA PHE A 40 -10.97 1.76 -27.16
C PHE A 40 -11.26 3.19 -27.65
N GLU A 41 -12.53 3.48 -27.92
CA GLU A 41 -12.95 4.80 -28.40
C GLU A 41 -12.62 5.89 -27.40
N ASN A 42 -12.88 5.65 -26.10
CA ASN A 42 -12.59 6.64 -25.06
C ASN A 42 -11.09 6.92 -24.94
N TYR A 43 -10.23 5.90 -24.99
CA TYR A 43 -8.76 6.06 -24.89
C TYR A 43 -8.20 6.89 -26.05
N TYR A 44 -8.65 6.64 -27.28
CA TYR A 44 -8.17 7.36 -28.47
C TYR A 44 -8.96 8.63 -28.78
N SER A 45 -10.05 8.91 -28.06
CA SER A 45 -10.78 10.16 -28.18
C SER A 45 -10.06 11.30 -27.45
N ASN A 46 -10.08 12.49 -28.04
CA ASN A 46 -9.67 13.72 -27.34
C ASN A 46 -10.80 14.29 -26.46
N LYS A 47 -11.77 13.46 -26.04
CA LYS A 47 -12.94 13.89 -25.27
C LYS A 47 -12.64 13.84 -23.78
N ALA A 48 -13.34 14.67 -23.01
CA ALA A 48 -13.31 14.57 -21.56
C ALA A 48 -13.91 13.23 -21.12
N LEU A 49 -13.14 12.47 -20.34
CA LEU A 49 -13.58 11.18 -19.79
C LEU A 49 -14.52 11.39 -18.60
N ARG A 50 -15.39 10.41 -18.33
CA ARG A 50 -16.05 10.30 -17.03
C ARG A 50 -15.16 9.51 -16.08
N ARG A 51 -15.36 9.68 -14.77
CA ARG A 51 -14.60 8.97 -13.73
C ARG A 51 -14.66 7.44 -13.92
N THR A 52 -15.84 6.90 -14.26
CA THR A 52 -16.01 5.45 -14.53
C THR A 52 -15.20 4.98 -15.73
N ASP A 53 -15.16 5.77 -16.81
CA ASP A 53 -14.46 5.42 -18.03
C ASP A 53 -12.93 5.46 -17.80
N PHE A 54 -12.46 6.43 -17.01
CA PHE A 54 -11.05 6.50 -16.58
C PHE A 54 -10.59 5.23 -15.87
N TYR A 55 -11.33 4.76 -14.85
CA TYR A 55 -10.94 3.54 -14.13
C TYR A 55 -11.12 2.26 -14.97
N SER A 56 -12.14 2.19 -15.84
CA SER A 56 -12.32 1.06 -16.77
C SER A 56 -11.08 0.86 -17.65
N ILE A 57 -10.62 1.95 -18.28
CA ILE A 57 -9.42 1.94 -19.12
C ILE A 57 -8.17 1.61 -18.31
N ALA A 58 -8.00 2.24 -17.13
CA ALA A 58 -6.84 1.99 -16.28
C ALA A 58 -6.74 0.53 -15.83
N ASP A 59 -7.86 -0.06 -15.42
CA ASP A 59 -7.94 -1.48 -15.02
C ASP A 59 -7.64 -2.40 -16.20
N MET A 60 -8.18 -2.11 -17.40
CA MET A 60 -7.90 -2.86 -18.61
C MET A 60 -6.40 -2.85 -18.94
N LEU A 61 -5.77 -1.67 -18.97
CA LEU A 61 -4.34 -1.54 -19.24
C LEU A 61 -3.48 -2.27 -18.19
N TYR A 62 -3.89 -2.24 -16.92
CA TYR A 62 -3.23 -2.99 -15.86
C TYR A 62 -3.34 -4.51 -16.08
N GLN A 63 -4.55 -5.01 -16.39
CA GLN A 63 -4.80 -6.44 -16.65
C GLN A 63 -4.01 -6.96 -17.85
N LEU A 64 -3.83 -6.14 -18.89
CA LEU A 64 -3.04 -6.48 -20.08
C LEU A 64 -1.52 -6.40 -19.84
N ASN A 65 -1.07 -5.96 -18.66
CA ASN A 65 0.32 -5.62 -18.35
C ASN A 65 0.90 -4.54 -19.30
N ASN A 66 0.04 -3.65 -19.80
CA ASN A 66 0.41 -2.54 -20.68
C ASN A 66 0.86 -1.34 -19.84
N PHE A 67 1.94 -1.51 -19.08
CA PHE A 67 2.36 -0.52 -18.09
C PHE A 67 2.88 0.78 -18.69
N TRP A 68 3.42 0.75 -19.92
CA TRP A 68 3.87 1.97 -20.59
C TRP A 68 2.68 2.85 -20.98
N MET A 69 1.67 2.26 -21.64
CA MET A 69 0.41 2.92 -21.95
C MET A 69 -0.29 3.40 -20.67
N LEU A 70 -0.39 2.54 -19.65
CA LEU A 70 -1.00 2.88 -18.36
C LEU A 70 -0.33 4.10 -17.73
N SER A 71 1.01 4.14 -17.71
CA SER A 71 1.75 5.25 -17.11
C SER A 71 1.46 6.58 -17.82
N THR A 72 1.42 6.56 -19.15
CA THR A 72 1.12 7.74 -19.97
C THR A 72 -0.32 8.19 -19.75
N PHE A 73 -1.25 7.24 -19.77
CA PHE A 73 -2.69 7.49 -19.58
C PHE A 73 -2.99 8.08 -18.20
N ILE A 74 -2.43 7.50 -17.12
CA ILE A 74 -2.56 8.02 -15.76
C ILE A 74 -1.98 9.43 -15.68
N HIS A 75 -0.80 9.67 -16.27
CA HIS A 75 -0.18 10.98 -16.23
C HIS A 75 -1.04 12.06 -16.87
N GLN A 76 -1.62 11.77 -18.04
CA GLN A 76 -2.51 12.68 -18.77
C GLN A 76 -3.82 12.95 -18.00
N ASN A 77 -4.35 11.92 -17.33
CA ASN A 77 -5.65 11.96 -16.66
C ASN A 77 -5.54 12.09 -15.12
N ARG A 78 -4.37 12.47 -14.59
CA ARG A 78 -4.08 12.52 -13.13
C ARG A 78 -5.01 13.40 -12.32
N HIS A 79 -5.75 14.31 -12.96
CA HIS A 79 -6.73 15.16 -12.32
C HIS A 79 -7.87 14.35 -11.66
N PHE A 80 -8.21 13.16 -12.17
CA PHE A 80 -9.16 12.27 -11.48
C PHE A 80 -8.67 11.87 -10.09
N LEU A 81 -7.39 11.51 -9.99
CA LEU A 81 -6.76 11.09 -8.74
C LEU A 81 -6.64 12.27 -7.77
N PHE A 82 -6.22 13.45 -8.25
CA PHE A 82 -6.14 14.64 -7.41
C PHE A 82 -7.51 15.10 -6.92
N ASN A 83 -8.55 15.02 -7.76
CA ASN A 83 -9.91 15.34 -7.35
C ASN A 83 -10.41 14.37 -6.28
N GLU A 84 -10.14 13.07 -6.40
CA GLU A 84 -10.50 12.09 -5.38
C GLU A 84 -9.83 12.37 -4.02
N VAL A 85 -8.53 12.72 -4.04
CA VAL A 85 -7.82 13.13 -2.82
C VAL A 85 -8.44 14.40 -2.23
N ASN A 86 -8.76 15.39 -3.06
CA ASN A 86 -9.40 16.63 -2.61
C ASN A 86 -10.81 16.40 -2.04
N ASP A 87 -11.59 15.48 -2.61
CA ASP A 87 -12.92 15.11 -2.11
C ASP A 87 -12.82 14.55 -0.67
N ILE A 88 -11.77 13.78 -0.38
CA ILE A 88 -11.49 13.20 0.94
C ILE A 88 -11.01 14.27 1.93
N THR A 89 -10.06 15.12 1.53
CA THR A 89 -9.45 16.13 2.43
C THR A 89 -10.37 17.30 2.72
N SER A 90 -11.33 17.61 1.84
CA SER A 90 -12.35 18.64 2.06
C SER A 90 -13.45 18.24 3.05
N GLY A 91 -13.37 17.05 3.65
CA GLY A 91 -14.29 16.59 4.70
C GLY A 91 -15.69 16.22 4.21
N SER A 92 -15.89 16.13 2.89
CA SER A 92 -17.20 15.86 2.28
C SER A 92 -17.70 14.43 2.49
N ARG A 93 -16.80 13.48 2.77
CA ARG A 93 -17.14 12.07 3.02
C ARG A 93 -16.01 11.38 3.79
N MET A 94 -16.32 10.80 4.96
CA MET A 94 -15.37 9.89 5.60
C MET A 94 -15.19 8.65 4.70
N PRO A 95 -13.95 8.17 4.50
CA PRO A 95 -13.73 6.92 3.77
C PRO A 95 -14.41 5.76 4.50
N ASP A 96 -15.13 4.93 3.75
CA ASP A 96 -15.79 3.74 4.27
C ASP A 96 -14.84 2.54 4.20
N PHE A 97 -14.44 2.04 5.36
CA PHE A 97 -13.58 0.86 5.51
C PHE A 97 -14.37 -0.40 5.91
N SER A 98 -15.69 -0.41 5.76
CA SER A 98 -16.55 -1.54 6.12
C SER A 98 -16.46 -2.74 5.16
N VAL A 99 -15.70 -2.61 4.06
CA VAL A 99 -15.49 -3.71 3.11
C VAL A 99 -14.87 -4.92 3.82
N PRO A 100 -15.46 -6.12 3.70
CA PRO A 100 -14.94 -7.30 4.38
C PRO A 100 -13.49 -7.58 3.98
N CYS A 101 -12.60 -7.59 4.98
CA CYS A 101 -11.23 -7.99 4.75
C CYS A 101 -11.17 -9.48 4.42
N LYS A 102 -10.60 -9.83 3.25
CA LYS A 102 -10.37 -11.23 2.87
C LYS A 102 -9.23 -11.89 3.67
N LEU A 103 -8.54 -11.13 4.52
CA LEU A 103 -7.45 -11.60 5.35
C LEU A 103 -7.95 -11.86 6.78
N GLY A 104 -7.37 -12.85 7.45
CA GLY A 104 -7.56 -13.01 8.90
C GLY A 104 -7.05 -11.79 9.66
N GLN A 105 -7.70 -11.48 10.79
CA GLN A 105 -7.45 -10.29 11.60
C GLN A 105 -5.96 -10.10 11.94
N ASP A 106 -5.28 -11.15 12.39
CA ASP A 106 -3.85 -11.09 12.77
C ASP A 106 -2.95 -10.75 11.58
N THR A 107 -3.29 -11.28 10.40
CA THR A 107 -2.54 -10.99 9.17
C THR A 107 -2.76 -9.56 8.72
N MET A 108 -3.99 -9.06 8.83
CA MET A 108 -4.32 -7.68 8.53
C MET A 108 -3.56 -6.73 9.47
N LEU A 109 -3.61 -6.95 10.78
CA LEU A 109 -2.92 -6.13 11.77
C LEU A 109 -1.40 -6.14 11.58
N SER A 110 -0.81 -7.32 11.37
CA SER A 110 0.63 -7.44 11.09
C SER A 110 1.06 -6.62 9.86
N ARG A 111 0.26 -6.64 8.79
CA ARG A 111 0.51 -5.83 7.58
C ARG A 111 0.35 -4.34 7.85
N VAL A 112 -0.70 -3.94 8.58
CA VAL A 112 -0.94 -2.53 8.95
C VAL A 112 0.22 -1.98 9.77
N PHE A 113 0.66 -2.69 10.81
CA PHE A 113 1.83 -2.29 11.61
C PHE A 113 3.10 -2.21 10.76
N LYS A 114 3.31 -3.15 9.84
CA LYS A 114 4.44 -3.09 8.91
C LYS A 114 4.37 -1.86 7.98
N VAL A 115 3.20 -1.54 7.45
CA VAL A 115 3.00 -0.36 6.59
C VAL A 115 3.24 0.92 7.39
N MET A 116 2.64 1.07 8.57
CA MET A 116 2.81 2.27 9.40
C MET A 116 4.26 2.45 9.90
N ASN A 117 4.99 1.36 10.15
CA ASN A 117 6.39 1.42 10.56
C ASN A 117 7.35 1.76 9.41
N ASN A 118 7.07 1.30 8.18
CA ASN A 118 7.95 1.50 7.02
C ASN A 118 7.59 2.75 6.21
N HIS A 119 6.33 3.13 6.26
CA HIS A 119 5.79 4.34 5.66
C HIS A 119 5.18 5.11 6.81
N SER A 120 5.97 5.96 7.45
CA SER A 120 5.38 7.03 8.26
C SER A 120 4.41 7.75 7.33
N LEU A 121 3.11 7.53 7.53
CA LEU A 121 2.05 8.28 6.87
C LEU A 121 2.11 9.69 7.46
N ASN A 122 3.08 10.47 7.01
CA ASN A 122 3.18 11.89 7.27
C ASN A 122 3.59 12.56 5.97
N GLU A 123 2.59 13.26 5.43
CA GLU A 123 2.62 14.53 4.71
C GLU A 123 4.00 15.09 4.31
N ASN A 124 4.06 15.51 3.02
CA ASN A 124 5.04 16.42 2.39
C ASN A 124 6.31 15.74 1.82
N ILE A 125 6.40 15.50 0.50
CA ILE A 125 6.81 16.54 -0.47
C ILE A 125 7.12 17.87 0.20
N LEU A 126 8.41 18.10 0.48
CA LEU A 126 9.02 19.38 0.85
C LEU A 126 8.43 20.06 2.10
N SER A 127 8.94 19.73 3.27
CA SER A 127 9.32 20.77 4.23
C SER A 127 10.21 20.19 5.32
N GLU A 128 11.35 20.82 5.47
CA GLU A 128 12.15 20.78 6.69
C GLU A 128 11.23 21.09 7.89
N ASN A 129 11.43 20.34 8.98
CA ASN A 129 10.95 20.59 10.34
C ASN A 129 9.41 20.58 10.59
N SER A 130 8.80 19.43 10.90
CA SER A 130 7.61 19.31 11.80
C SER A 130 7.19 17.83 12.06
N PRO A 131 6.23 17.50 12.97
CA PRO A 131 6.41 17.11 14.37
C PRO A 131 6.11 15.61 14.66
N ASP A 132 6.66 15.11 15.78
CA ASP A 132 6.59 13.73 16.26
C ASP A 132 5.17 13.15 16.42
N TYR A 133 4.86 12.05 15.72
CA TYR A 133 4.07 10.99 16.34
C TYR A 133 4.96 10.38 17.43
N GLN A 134 4.72 10.75 18.70
CA GLN A 134 5.49 10.20 19.81
C GLN A 134 5.21 8.71 19.98
N ILE A 135 5.94 7.87 19.24
CA ILE A 135 6.28 6.54 19.71
C ILE A 135 7.11 6.76 20.95
N ASN A 136 6.46 6.71 22.12
CA ASN A 136 7.12 6.83 23.41
C ASN A 136 7.96 5.56 23.65
N THR A 137 9.15 5.58 23.04
CA THR A 137 10.11 4.48 23.10
C THR A 137 10.90 4.60 24.40
N HIS A 138 10.56 3.77 25.38
CA HIS A 138 11.32 3.67 26.62
C HIS A 138 12.43 2.62 26.45
N LYS A 139 13.69 3.04 26.48
CA LYS A 139 14.84 2.12 26.52
C LYS A 139 15.01 1.60 27.93
N LEU A 140 14.77 0.31 28.13
CA LEU A 140 14.93 -0.36 29.42
C LEU A 140 16.20 -1.22 29.44
N ARG A 141 16.75 -1.42 30.63
CA ARG A 141 17.83 -2.38 30.87
C ARG A 141 17.24 -3.67 31.44
N ILE A 142 17.87 -4.79 31.11
CA ILE A 142 17.59 -6.07 31.77
C ILE A 142 18.38 -6.08 33.09
N TYR A 143 17.66 -6.28 34.19
CA TYR A 143 18.22 -6.40 35.53
C TYR A 143 18.37 -7.88 35.90
N SER A 144 19.23 -8.19 36.87
CA SER A 144 19.25 -9.49 37.51
C SER A 144 18.45 -9.46 38.80
N THR A 145 17.68 -10.51 39.05
CA THR A 145 17.05 -10.77 40.34
C THR A 145 17.38 -12.18 40.80
N THR A 146 17.43 -12.41 42.11
CA THR A 146 17.70 -13.73 42.67
C THR A 146 16.40 -14.35 43.16
N LEU A 147 16.03 -15.48 42.54
CA LEU A 147 14.95 -16.32 43.06
C LEU A 147 15.46 -17.13 44.26
N ARG A 148 14.56 -17.82 44.96
CA ARG A 148 14.86 -18.68 46.13
C ARG A 148 16.00 -19.71 45.90
N SER A 149 16.33 -20.01 44.65
CA SER A 149 17.42 -20.89 44.22
C SER A 149 18.83 -20.26 44.23
N ASN A 150 18.96 -18.98 44.65
CA ASN A 150 20.22 -18.22 44.68
C ASN A 150 20.90 -18.05 43.30
N GLN A 151 20.21 -18.38 42.21
CA GLN A 151 20.67 -18.14 40.84
C GLN A 151 20.10 -16.83 40.29
N PRO A 152 20.92 -16.00 39.61
CA PRO A 152 20.45 -14.78 38.99
C PRO A 152 19.61 -15.11 37.76
N VAL A 153 18.41 -14.53 37.68
CA VAL A 153 17.51 -14.61 36.51
C VAL A 153 17.26 -13.22 35.93
N PRO A 154 17.04 -13.11 34.61
CA PRO A 154 16.75 -11.83 33.97
C PRO A 154 15.38 -11.29 34.38
N GLN A 155 15.34 -9.99 34.69
CA GLN A 155 14.13 -9.25 35.06
C GLN A 155 14.03 -7.97 34.24
N ILE A 156 12.85 -7.72 33.66
CA ILE A 156 12.51 -6.44 33.04
C ILE A 156 11.62 -5.68 34.02
N ILE A 157 12.02 -4.46 34.37
CA ILE A 157 11.26 -3.59 35.29
C ILE A 157 10.63 -2.47 34.45
N ILE A 158 9.30 -2.50 34.34
CA ILE A 158 8.51 -1.49 33.64
C ILE A 158 7.84 -0.62 34.70
N GLN A 159 8.27 0.64 34.84
CA GLN A 159 7.84 1.52 35.93
C GLN A 159 7.63 2.96 35.48
N GLY A 160 6.68 3.64 36.12
CA GLY A 160 6.36 5.07 35.92
C GLY A 160 4.90 5.32 35.56
N LYS A 161 4.43 6.58 35.70
CA LYS A 161 3.04 6.98 35.40
C LYS A 161 2.59 6.69 33.96
N TRP A 162 3.55 6.58 33.04
CA TRP A 162 3.26 6.23 31.66
C TRP A 162 2.70 4.80 31.55
N VAL A 163 3.13 3.88 32.41
CA VAL A 163 2.70 2.47 32.41
C VAL A 163 1.20 2.37 32.71
N GLU A 164 0.75 3.08 33.76
CA GLU A 164 -0.66 3.20 34.13
C GLU A 164 -1.48 3.89 33.03
N LYS A 165 -0.93 4.94 32.39
CA LYS A 165 -1.58 5.62 31.25
C LYS A 165 -1.88 4.67 30.09
N TRP A 166 -1.10 3.60 29.94
CA TRP A 166 -1.31 2.56 28.92
C TRP A 166 -2.11 1.35 29.42
N GLY A 167 -2.79 1.47 30.58
CA GLY A 167 -3.73 0.48 31.10
C GLY A 167 -3.10 -0.58 32.01
N PHE A 168 -1.78 -0.58 32.21
CA PHE A 168 -1.11 -1.52 33.10
C PHE A 168 -1.07 -0.96 34.53
N SER A 169 -2.10 -1.28 35.30
CA SER A 169 -2.20 -0.89 36.71
C SER A 169 -1.59 -1.94 37.64
N ILE A 170 -1.26 -1.54 38.87
CA ILE A 170 -0.79 -2.46 39.90
C ILE A 170 -1.88 -3.52 40.16
N GLY A 171 -1.47 -4.80 40.09
CA GLY A 171 -2.38 -5.93 40.29
C GLY A 171 -3.02 -6.49 39.02
N CYS A 172 -2.79 -5.88 37.84
CA CYS A 172 -3.22 -6.46 36.58
C CYS A 172 -2.49 -7.76 36.26
N SER A 173 -3.24 -8.75 35.77
CA SER A 173 -2.68 -9.95 35.14
C SER A 173 -2.18 -9.60 33.73
N VAL A 174 -1.05 -10.17 33.33
CA VAL A 174 -0.47 -9.96 32.01
C VAL A 174 -0.07 -11.27 31.37
N ARG A 175 -0.32 -11.39 30.07
CA ARG A 175 0.16 -12.48 29.22
C ARG A 175 1.40 -12.01 28.47
N ILE A 176 2.40 -12.88 28.37
CA ILE A 176 3.62 -12.61 27.59
C ILE A 176 3.69 -13.60 26.43
N GLU A 177 3.70 -13.07 25.21
CA GLU A 177 3.91 -13.86 23.99
C GLU A 177 5.39 -13.75 23.56
N CYS A 178 6.01 -14.90 23.36
CA CYS A 178 7.43 -15.03 23.05
C CYS A 178 7.65 -15.38 21.57
N TYR A 179 8.38 -14.53 20.86
CA TYR A 179 8.83 -14.74 19.49
C TYR A 179 10.35 -14.67 19.41
N GLN A 180 10.92 -15.10 18.28
CA GLN A 180 12.36 -14.97 18.03
C GLN A 180 12.77 -13.49 18.14
N SER A 181 13.54 -13.15 19.17
CA SER A 181 14.02 -11.79 19.52
C SER A 181 12.96 -10.75 19.94
N LYS A 182 11.72 -11.15 20.22
CA LYS A 182 10.64 -10.22 20.57
C LYS A 182 9.74 -10.79 21.66
N LEU A 183 9.46 -9.96 22.66
CA LEU A 183 8.44 -10.22 23.68
C LEU A 183 7.29 -9.22 23.52
N VAL A 184 6.05 -9.71 23.55
CA VAL A 184 4.85 -8.87 23.55
C VAL A 184 4.11 -9.07 24.87
N ILE A 185 3.86 -7.98 25.59
CA ILE A 185 3.16 -7.99 26.88
C ILE A 185 1.75 -7.46 26.64
N LEU A 186 0.75 -8.26 27.01
CA LEU A 186 -0.67 -7.95 26.86
C LEU A 186 -1.33 -8.04 28.24
N LEU A 187 -2.39 -7.25 28.47
CA LEU A 187 -3.26 -7.46 29.62
C LEU A 187 -4.00 -8.79 29.44
N ASP A 188 -4.05 -9.58 30.49
CA ASP A 188 -4.88 -10.79 30.55
C ASP A 188 -6.24 -10.39 31.10
N GLU A 189 -7.33 -10.82 30.45
CA GLU A 189 -8.72 -10.50 30.85
C GLU A 189 -9.13 -11.15 32.16
#